data_AF-A0A1Q3W879-F1
#
_entry.id   AF-A0A1Q3W879-F1
#
_cell.length_a   1.000
_cell.length_b   1.000
_cell.length_c   1.000
_cell.angle_alpha   90.00
_cell.angle_beta   90.00
_cell.angle_gamma   90.00
#
_symmetry.space_group_name_H-M   'P 1'
#
loop_
_entity.id
_entity.type
_entity.pdbx_description
1 polymer ?
#
loop_
_entity_poly.entity_id
_entity_poly.type
_entity_poly.pdbx_seq_one_letter_code
_entity_poly.pdbx_strand_id
1 'polypeptide(L)'
;MLLLSMKVENKPASIEQHKELLKALTAYVKTEYPGVTTGDLLLAYRLGVKCKLPGRDGEPLEMFAELNPRSIGKVLHAYEEFKREQLTLNPAPSKPIAGLLPEYVPSQQQQDKANAQLVRFAYQAQQQGRDYNDLGNLLYNWLDSKGLIPFNRERKWEFMKQAQERIRAEEAGHGSTGNMQEHKDARNLAGLLKQATEQGQLYLPQKDRITTKAKQIAFIELLKDMIEFDQTPDELLNSIFDNGEESETEQE
;
A
#
# COMPACT_ATOMS: atom_id res chain seq x y z
N MET A 1 -37.04 37.57 -30.95
CA MET A 1 -36.69 36.25 -30.38
C MET A 1 -35.59 35.67 -31.26
N LEU A 2 -34.34 35.71 -30.81
CA LEU A 2 -33.15 35.28 -31.58
C LEU A 2 -32.33 34.35 -30.69
N LEU A 3 -32.47 33.05 -30.91
CA LEU A 3 -31.64 32.00 -30.32
C LEU A 3 -30.39 31.86 -31.20
N LEU A 4 -29.27 32.41 -30.73
CA LEU A 4 -27.95 32.13 -31.30
C LEU A 4 -27.52 30.72 -30.88
N SER A 5 -27.76 29.75 -31.77
CA SER A 5 -27.18 28.42 -31.69
C SER A 5 -25.66 28.50 -31.92
N MET A 6 -24.89 28.74 -30.86
CA MET A 6 -23.46 28.50 -30.87
C MET A 6 -23.23 27.00 -30.89
N LYS A 7 -22.87 26.45 -32.05
CA LYS A 7 -22.24 25.13 -32.16
C LYS A 7 -20.93 25.20 -31.36
N VAL A 8 -20.91 24.57 -30.19
CA VAL A 8 -19.66 24.26 -29.50
C VAL A 8 -18.97 23.17 -30.32
N GLU A 9 -18.01 23.57 -31.15
CA GLU A 9 -17.09 22.63 -31.77
C GLU A 9 -16.22 22.02 -30.67
N ASN A 10 -16.60 20.82 -30.22
CA ASN A 10 -15.76 19.98 -29.35
C ASN A 10 -14.53 19.51 -30.15
N LYS A 11 -13.51 20.36 -30.23
CA LYS A 11 -12.17 19.91 -30.63
C LYS A 11 -11.64 19.02 -29.52
N PRO A 12 -11.18 17.79 -29.81
CA PRO A 12 -10.55 16.95 -28.79
C PRO A 12 -9.34 17.70 -28.25
N ALA A 13 -9.36 18.02 -26.95
CA ALA A 13 -8.23 18.65 -26.29
C ALA A 13 -6.99 17.77 -26.47
N SER A 14 -5.85 18.39 -26.79
CA SER A 14 -4.62 17.64 -27.02
C SER A 14 -4.24 16.86 -25.76
N ILE A 15 -3.52 15.75 -25.91
CA ILE A 15 -3.04 14.93 -24.80
C ILE A 15 -2.29 15.80 -23.77
N GLU A 16 -1.55 16.81 -24.24
CA GLU A 16 -0.82 17.74 -23.39
C GLU A 16 -1.73 18.67 -22.57
N GLN A 17 -2.84 19.13 -23.14
CA GLN A 17 -3.84 19.91 -22.39
C GLN A 17 -4.50 19.09 -21.28
N HIS A 18 -4.75 17.80 -21.51
CA HIS A 18 -5.27 16.89 -20.49
C HIS A 18 -4.25 16.64 -19.37
N LYS A 19 -2.97 16.47 -19.69
CA LYS A 19 -1.90 16.31 -18.70
C LYS A 19 -1.78 17.54 -17.79
N GLU A 20 -1.79 18.73 -18.37
CA GLU A 20 -1.71 19.98 -17.60
C GLU A 20 -2.94 20.19 -16.72
N LEU A 21 -4.14 19.84 -17.21
CA LEU A 21 -5.34 19.82 -16.40
C LEU A 21 -5.21 18.86 -15.22
N LEU A 22 -4.78 17.62 -15.43
CA LEU A 22 -4.60 16.63 -14.36
C LEU A 22 -3.54 17.06 -13.33
N LYS A 23 -2.45 17.70 -13.76
CA LYS A 23 -1.44 18.27 -12.85
C LYS A 23 -2.06 19.38 -12.00
N ALA A 24 -2.80 20.31 -12.61
CA ALA A 24 -3.46 21.40 -11.90
C ALA A 24 -4.50 20.88 -10.89
N LEU A 25 -5.28 19.86 -11.27
CA LEU A 25 -6.25 19.20 -10.39
C LEU A 25 -5.56 18.49 -9.23
N THR A 26 -4.47 17.78 -9.50
CA THR A 26 -3.69 17.09 -8.47
C THR A 26 -3.08 18.08 -7.48
N ALA A 27 -2.54 19.20 -7.98
CA ALA A 27 -2.01 20.26 -7.13
C ALA A 27 -3.12 20.89 -6.27
N TYR A 28 -4.28 21.18 -6.86
CA TYR A 28 -5.44 21.71 -6.14
C TYR A 28 -5.88 20.78 -4.99
N VAL A 29 -6.03 19.49 -5.26
CA VAL A 29 -6.44 18.51 -4.21
C VAL A 29 -5.39 18.43 -3.10
N LYS A 30 -4.11 18.40 -3.43
CA LYS A 30 -3.03 18.35 -2.43
C LYS A 30 -3.00 19.59 -1.53
N THR A 31 -3.27 20.76 -2.10
CA THR A 31 -3.24 22.03 -1.36
C THR A 31 -4.48 22.23 -0.51
N GLU A 32 -5.67 22.05 -1.08
CA GLU A 32 -6.94 22.34 -0.39
C GLU A 32 -7.43 21.18 0.50
N TYR A 33 -7.01 19.95 0.19
CA TYR A 33 -7.43 18.73 0.89
C TYR A 33 -6.23 17.86 1.28
N PRO A 34 -5.28 18.36 2.10
CA PRO A 34 -4.01 17.67 2.39
C PRO A 34 -4.17 16.32 3.12
N GLY A 35 -5.32 16.07 3.75
CA GLY A 35 -5.64 14.81 4.43
C GLY A 35 -6.40 13.78 3.58
N VAL A 36 -6.76 14.12 2.34
CA VAL A 36 -7.53 13.24 1.45
C VAL A 36 -6.60 12.27 0.73
N THR A 37 -6.79 10.98 0.93
CA THR A 37 -6.02 9.93 0.25
C THR A 37 -6.58 9.64 -1.15
N THR A 38 -5.82 8.90 -1.98
CA THR A 38 -6.35 8.38 -3.25
C THR A 38 -7.56 7.47 -3.05
N GLY A 39 -7.61 6.73 -1.94
CA GLY A 39 -8.77 5.92 -1.56
C GLY A 39 -10.01 6.78 -1.26
N ASP A 40 -9.83 7.89 -0.54
CA ASP A 40 -10.90 8.86 -0.27
C ASP A 40 -11.43 9.50 -1.56
N LEU A 41 -10.56 9.88 -2.49
CA LEU A 41 -10.97 10.42 -3.79
C LEU A 41 -11.84 9.42 -4.56
N LEU A 42 -11.41 8.16 -4.62
CA LEU A 42 -12.13 7.11 -5.32
C LEU A 42 -13.46 6.79 -4.66
N LEU A 43 -13.52 6.81 -3.32
CA LEU A 43 -14.74 6.61 -2.57
C LEU A 43 -15.72 7.78 -2.75
N ALA A 44 -15.25 9.02 -2.64
CA ALA A 44 -16.05 10.23 -2.84
C ALA A 44 -16.71 10.23 -4.23
N TYR A 45 -15.95 9.91 -5.28
CA TYR A 45 -16.50 9.79 -6.63
C TYR A 45 -17.52 8.66 -6.76
N ARG A 46 -17.27 7.48 -6.18
CA ARG A 46 -18.24 6.37 -6.18
C ARG A 46 -19.54 6.74 -5.47
N LEU A 47 -19.45 7.46 -4.35
CA LEU A 47 -20.62 7.90 -3.60
C LEU A 47 -21.38 9.00 -4.35
N GLY A 48 -20.69 9.94 -4.99
CA GLY A 48 -21.29 10.96 -5.84
C GLY A 48 -22.05 10.36 -7.03
N VAL A 49 -21.43 9.43 -7.77
CA VAL A 49 -22.08 8.73 -8.90
C VAL A 49 -23.31 7.93 -8.46
N LYS A 50 -23.30 7.40 -7.24
CA LYS A 50 -24.43 6.67 -6.66
C LYS A 50 -25.48 7.59 -6.01
N CYS A 51 -25.34 8.92 -6.15
CA CYS A 51 -26.23 9.90 -5.54
C CYS A 51 -26.34 9.72 -4.02
N LYS A 52 -25.25 9.31 -3.36
CA LYS A 52 -25.18 9.06 -1.91
C LYS A 52 -24.47 10.18 -1.13
N LEU A 53 -23.92 11.17 -1.83
CA LEU A 53 -23.36 12.35 -1.21
C LEU A 53 -24.46 13.40 -1.03
N PRO A 54 -24.53 14.07 0.14
CA PRO A 54 -25.45 15.17 0.33
C PRO A 54 -25.01 16.35 -0.52
N GLY A 55 -25.96 16.91 -1.26
CA GLY A 55 -25.88 18.20 -1.92
C GLY A 55 -26.48 19.29 -1.02
N ARG A 56 -26.74 20.45 -1.63
CA ARG A 56 -27.36 21.56 -0.91
C ARG A 56 -28.79 21.17 -0.49
N ASP A 57 -29.16 21.49 0.74
CA ASP A 57 -30.51 21.28 1.28
C ASP A 57 -30.94 19.80 1.44
N GLY A 58 -29.97 18.86 1.46
CA GLY A 58 -30.21 17.43 1.70
C GLY A 58 -30.54 16.61 0.45
N GLU A 59 -30.64 17.25 -0.71
CA GLU A 59 -30.79 16.56 -2.00
C GLU A 59 -29.50 15.86 -2.41
N PRO A 60 -29.53 14.75 -3.16
CA PRO A 60 -28.31 14.12 -3.66
C PRO A 60 -27.45 15.07 -4.50
N LEU A 61 -26.12 15.01 -4.31
CA LEU A 61 -25.17 15.80 -5.08
C LEU A 61 -25.29 15.48 -6.58
N GLU A 62 -25.67 16.48 -7.38
CA GLU A 62 -25.66 16.37 -8.84
C GLU A 62 -24.21 16.30 -9.35
N MET A 63 -23.91 15.23 -10.09
CA MET A 63 -22.58 15.03 -10.66
C MET A 63 -22.38 15.91 -11.89
N PHE A 64 -21.23 16.59 -11.95
CA PHE A 64 -20.88 17.45 -13.08
C PHE A 64 -20.38 16.61 -14.26
N ALA A 65 -20.71 17.05 -15.48
CA ALA A 65 -20.24 16.42 -16.72
C ALA A 65 -18.74 16.68 -16.99
N GLU A 66 -18.14 17.67 -16.34
CA GLU A 66 -16.77 18.12 -16.59
C GLU A 66 -15.88 17.98 -15.36
N LEU A 67 -14.64 17.52 -15.59
CA LEU A 67 -13.62 17.40 -14.55
C LEU A 67 -12.88 18.73 -14.39
N ASN A 68 -13.22 19.49 -13.35
CA ASN A 68 -12.58 20.77 -13.02
C ASN A 68 -12.47 20.96 -11.48
N PRO A 69 -11.62 21.90 -11.00
CA PRO A 69 -11.41 22.11 -9.56
C PRO A 69 -12.70 22.37 -8.78
N ARG A 70 -13.64 23.10 -9.38
CA ARG A 70 -14.93 23.42 -8.77
C ARG A 70 -15.77 22.16 -8.54
N SER A 71 -15.78 21.25 -9.51
CA SER A 71 -16.53 19.99 -9.45
C SER A 71 -15.91 19.03 -8.44
N ILE A 72 -14.57 18.91 -8.44
CA ILE A 72 -13.84 18.12 -7.45
C ILE A 72 -14.06 18.67 -6.04
N GLY A 73 -13.95 19.99 -5.86
CA GLY A 73 -14.16 20.64 -4.57
C GLY A 73 -15.56 20.37 -4.01
N LYS A 74 -16.61 20.42 -4.84
CA LYS A 74 -17.97 20.08 -4.41
C LYS A 74 -18.11 18.63 -3.95
N VAL A 75 -17.54 17.69 -4.72
CA VAL A 75 -17.58 16.25 -4.39
C VAL A 75 -16.82 15.98 -3.10
N LEU A 76 -15.63 16.55 -2.93
CA LEU A 76 -14.81 16.35 -1.74
C LEU A 76 -15.41 17.02 -0.51
N HIS A 77 -15.99 18.21 -0.66
CA HIS A 77 -16.68 18.89 0.43
C HIS A 77 -17.89 18.09 0.91
N ALA A 78 -18.75 17.64 -0.02
CA ALA A 78 -19.89 16.79 0.30
C ALA A 78 -19.47 15.45 0.94
N TYR A 79 -18.33 14.90 0.51
CA TYR A 79 -17.74 13.71 1.12
C TYR A 79 -17.23 13.96 2.54
N GLU A 80 -16.62 15.11 2.82
CA GLU A 80 -16.24 15.49 4.18
C GLU A 80 -17.44 15.69 5.10
N GLU A 81 -18.50 16.33 4.61
CA GLU A 81 -19.76 16.48 5.35
C GLU A 81 -20.39 15.12 5.63
N PHE A 82 -20.46 14.24 4.62
CA PHE A 82 -20.89 12.86 4.79
C PHE A 82 -20.08 12.12 5.86
N LYS A 83 -18.74 12.29 5.88
CA LYS A 83 -17.89 11.71 6.94
C LYS A 83 -18.22 12.29 8.31
N ARG A 84 -18.43 13.60 8.43
CA ARG A 84 -18.79 14.25 9.70
C ARG A 84 -20.15 13.78 10.20
N GLU A 85 -21.14 13.66 9.33
CA GLU A 85 -22.48 13.17 9.67
C GLU A 85 -22.48 11.70 10.08
N GLN A 86 -21.70 10.85 9.40
CA GLN A 86 -21.49 9.46 9.82
C GLN A 86 -20.82 9.36 11.20
N LEU A 87 -19.94 10.30 11.54
CA LEU A 87 -19.28 10.37 12.84
C LEU A 87 -20.19 10.93 13.96
N THR A 88 -21.17 11.79 13.62
CA THR A 88 -22.13 12.35 14.60
C THR A 88 -23.35 11.48 14.83
N LEU A 89 -23.85 10.78 13.80
CA LEU A 89 -24.97 9.83 13.91
C LEU A 89 -24.57 8.49 14.54
N ASN A 90 -23.27 8.19 14.57
CA ASN A 90 -22.69 7.03 15.23
C ASN A 90 -21.47 7.49 16.04
N PRO A 91 -21.61 7.82 17.34
CA PRO A 91 -20.46 8.08 18.20
C PRO A 91 -19.66 6.77 18.31
N ALA A 92 -18.67 6.63 17.43
CA ALA A 92 -17.83 5.45 17.21
C ALA A 92 -18.58 4.10 17.20
N PRO A 93 -18.83 3.49 16.03
CA PRO A 93 -18.74 2.05 16.01
C PRO A 93 -17.27 1.72 16.22
N SER A 94 -16.96 1.06 17.34
CA SER A 94 -15.67 0.40 17.61
C SER A 94 -15.35 -0.75 16.63
N LYS A 95 -15.94 -0.74 15.43
CA LYS A 95 -15.77 -1.74 14.39
C LYS A 95 -15.60 -1.03 13.04
N PRO A 96 -14.55 -1.36 12.28
CA PRO A 96 -14.29 -0.75 10.99
C PRO A 96 -15.49 -0.94 10.05
N ILE A 97 -15.61 -0.03 9.07
CA ILE A 97 -16.59 -0.02 7.97
C ILE A 97 -16.32 -1.22 7.03
N ALA A 98 -16.35 -2.44 7.57
CA ALA A 98 -16.11 -3.69 6.85
C ALA A 98 -17.41 -4.33 6.34
N GLY A 99 -18.58 -3.80 6.74
CA GLY A 99 -19.88 -4.43 6.46
C GLY A 99 -20.68 -3.87 5.28
N LEU A 100 -20.21 -2.83 4.58
CA LEU A 100 -20.97 -2.18 3.47
C LEU A 100 -20.43 -2.47 2.07
N LEU A 101 -19.27 -3.12 1.98
CA LEU A 101 -18.76 -3.73 0.76
C LEU A 101 -18.83 -5.24 0.97
N PRO A 102 -19.17 -6.07 -0.03
CA PRO A 102 -18.81 -7.47 0.06
C PRO A 102 -17.31 -7.50 0.35
N GLU A 103 -16.95 -8.12 1.47
CA GLU A 103 -15.56 -8.22 1.91
C GLU A 103 -14.82 -8.94 0.79
N TYR A 104 -14.09 -8.19 -0.03
CA TYR A 104 -13.28 -8.76 -1.09
C TYR A 104 -12.11 -9.43 -0.40
N VAL A 105 -12.31 -10.70 -0.06
CA VAL A 105 -11.27 -11.60 0.41
C VAL A 105 -10.66 -12.19 -0.86
N PRO A 106 -9.43 -11.78 -1.26
CA PRO A 106 -8.80 -12.34 -2.44
C PRO A 106 -8.67 -13.84 -2.25
N SER A 107 -8.92 -14.63 -3.30
CA SER A 107 -8.71 -16.07 -3.25
C SER A 107 -7.24 -16.38 -2.96
N GLN A 108 -6.94 -17.56 -2.42
CA GLN A 108 -5.56 -17.97 -2.16
C GLN A 108 -4.68 -17.86 -3.42
N GLN A 109 -5.22 -18.20 -4.59
CA GLN A 109 -4.52 -18.08 -5.86
C GLN A 109 -4.22 -16.62 -6.23
N GLN A 110 -5.12 -15.69 -5.93
CA GLN A 110 -4.88 -14.25 -6.14
C GLN A 110 -3.81 -13.71 -5.18
N GLN A 111 -3.82 -14.16 -3.92
CA GLN A 111 -2.79 -13.81 -2.94
C GLN A 111 -1.43 -14.37 -3.35
N ASP A 112 -1.37 -15.63 -3.79
CA ASP A 112 -0.13 -16.26 -4.26
C ASP A 112 0.42 -15.55 -5.51
N LYS A 113 -0.44 -15.15 -6.45
CA LYS A 113 -0.04 -14.33 -7.62
C LYS A 113 0.51 -12.96 -7.20
N ALA A 114 -0.13 -12.28 -6.25
CA ALA A 114 0.33 -11.00 -5.75
C ALA A 114 1.68 -11.12 -5.02
N ASN A 115 1.85 -12.13 -4.18
CA ASN A 115 3.11 -12.38 -3.47
C ASN A 115 4.24 -12.75 -4.44
N ALA A 116 3.96 -13.57 -5.46
CA ALA A 116 4.93 -13.87 -6.53
C ALA A 116 5.41 -12.60 -7.26
N GLN A 117 4.51 -11.67 -7.56
CA GLN A 117 4.88 -10.37 -8.15
C GLN A 117 5.76 -9.54 -7.21
N LEU A 118 5.47 -9.53 -5.91
CA LEU A 118 6.28 -8.84 -4.91
C LEU A 118 7.69 -9.43 -4.76
N VAL A 119 7.83 -10.76 -4.84
CA VAL A 119 9.14 -11.43 -4.86
C VAL A 119 9.95 -11.00 -6.09
N ARG A 120 9.34 -10.96 -7.28
CA ARG A 120 10.00 -10.47 -8.49
C ARG A 120 10.47 -9.02 -8.34
N PHE A 121 9.63 -8.17 -7.76
CA PHE A 121 9.98 -6.78 -7.50
C PHE A 121 11.13 -6.66 -6.49
N ALA A 122 11.12 -7.45 -5.41
CA ALA A 122 12.19 -7.45 -4.41
C ALA A 122 13.53 -7.90 -5.03
N TYR A 123 13.51 -8.94 -5.86
CA TYR A 123 14.68 -9.41 -6.61
C TYR A 123 15.24 -8.32 -7.54
N GLN A 124 14.39 -7.65 -8.32
CA GLN A 124 14.80 -6.54 -9.19
C GLN A 124 15.40 -5.36 -8.41
N ALA A 125 14.81 -5.01 -7.26
CA ALA A 125 15.35 -3.98 -6.38
C ALA A 125 16.76 -4.36 -5.89
N GLN A 126 16.94 -5.62 -5.46
CA GLN A 126 18.22 -6.13 -5.00
C GLN A 126 19.29 -6.14 -6.10
N GLN A 127 18.94 -6.53 -7.34
CA GLN A 127 19.83 -6.44 -8.50
C GLN A 127 20.30 -4.99 -8.79
N GLN A 128 19.44 -4.01 -8.53
CA GLN A 128 19.75 -2.59 -8.68
C GLN A 128 20.53 -2.01 -7.48
N GLY A 129 20.92 -2.85 -6.51
CA GLY A 129 21.61 -2.42 -5.29
C GLY A 129 20.71 -1.61 -4.34
N ARG A 130 19.38 -1.73 -4.46
CA ARG A 130 18.42 -1.09 -3.56
C ARG A 130 17.97 -2.08 -2.50
N ASP A 131 17.96 -1.63 -1.25
CA ASP A 131 17.43 -2.44 -0.15
C ASP A 131 15.90 -2.57 -0.28
N TYR A 132 15.41 -3.81 -0.37
CA TYR A 132 13.99 -4.10 -0.23
C TYR A 132 13.65 -4.41 1.23
N ASN A 133 12.68 -3.67 1.79
CA ASN A 133 12.23 -3.88 3.16
C ASN A 133 10.93 -4.70 3.18
N ASP A 134 11.04 -5.99 3.48
CA ASP A 134 9.89 -6.88 3.70
C ASP A 134 9.25 -6.57 5.07
N LEU A 135 8.40 -5.53 5.08
CA LEU A 135 7.70 -5.08 6.27
C LEU A 135 6.79 -6.20 6.81
N GLY A 136 7.08 -6.63 8.05
CA GLY A 136 6.33 -7.73 8.69
C GLY A 136 6.73 -9.13 8.24
N ASN A 137 7.78 -9.28 7.42
CA ASN A 137 8.25 -10.55 6.87
C ASN A 137 7.18 -11.30 6.06
N LEU A 138 6.35 -10.57 5.32
CA LEU A 138 5.25 -11.14 4.55
C LEU A 138 5.77 -12.15 3.53
N LEU A 139 6.76 -11.73 2.73
CA LEU A 139 7.33 -12.57 1.67
C LEU A 139 8.13 -13.71 2.23
N TYR A 140 8.93 -13.47 3.28
CA TYR A 140 9.65 -14.55 3.95
C TYR A 140 8.70 -15.62 4.49
N ASN A 141 7.68 -15.23 5.24
CA ASN A 141 6.73 -16.18 5.84
C ASN A 141 5.96 -16.94 4.76
N TRP A 142 5.57 -16.26 3.68
CA TRP A 142 4.90 -16.89 2.56
C TRP A 142 5.80 -17.92 1.88
N LEU A 143 7.05 -17.58 1.53
CA LEU A 143 8.00 -18.52 0.94
C LEU A 143 8.32 -19.71 1.86
N ASP A 144 8.50 -19.47 3.17
CA ASP A 144 8.75 -20.52 4.15
C ASP A 144 7.54 -21.46 4.27
N SER A 145 6.31 -20.92 4.21
CA SER A 145 5.07 -21.72 4.20
C SER A 145 4.91 -22.60 2.95
N LYS A 146 5.53 -22.21 1.84
CA LYS A 146 5.60 -22.98 0.59
C LYS A 146 6.81 -23.92 0.54
N GLY A 147 7.65 -23.94 1.58
CA GLY A 147 8.86 -24.77 1.62
C GLY A 147 9.99 -24.31 0.68
N LEU A 148 9.95 -23.05 0.23
CA LEU A 148 10.89 -22.52 -0.77
C LEU A 148 12.12 -21.85 -0.17
N ILE A 149 12.25 -21.82 1.16
CA ILE A 149 13.44 -21.32 1.82
C ILE A 149 14.46 -22.47 1.96
N PRO A 150 15.61 -22.44 1.24
CA PRO A 150 16.56 -23.54 1.22
C PRO A 150 17.44 -23.62 2.48
N PHE A 151 17.31 -22.65 3.41
CA PHE A 151 18.16 -22.57 4.59
C PHE A 151 17.83 -23.64 5.63
N ASN A 152 18.83 -24.45 5.96
CA ASN A 152 18.75 -25.42 7.04
C ASN A 152 18.70 -24.74 8.43
N ARG A 153 18.51 -25.56 9.48
CA ARG A 153 18.39 -25.08 10.86
C ARG A 153 19.63 -24.29 11.33
N GLU A 154 20.81 -24.71 10.93
CA GLU A 154 22.07 -24.06 11.32
C GLU A 154 22.17 -22.67 10.71
N ARG A 155 21.89 -22.53 9.42
CA ARG A 155 21.88 -21.24 8.72
C ARG A 155 20.80 -20.30 9.27
N LYS A 156 19.61 -20.81 9.57
CA LYS A 156 18.56 -20.03 10.27
C LYS A 156 19.03 -19.54 11.65
N TRP A 157 19.83 -20.33 12.38
CA TRP A 157 20.41 -19.92 13.66
C TRP A 157 21.51 -18.85 13.51
N GLU A 158 22.30 -18.89 12.44
CA GLU A 158 23.25 -17.83 12.11
C GLU A 158 22.56 -16.49 11.88
N PHE A 159 21.45 -16.47 11.13
CA PHE A 159 20.67 -15.24 10.95
C PHE A 159 20.10 -14.70 12.27
N MET A 160 19.72 -15.58 13.20
CA MET A 160 19.30 -15.18 14.55
C MET A 160 20.45 -14.51 15.34
N LYS A 161 21.68 -15.04 15.24
CA LYS A 161 22.86 -14.42 15.86
C LYS A 161 23.15 -13.04 15.24
N GLN A 162 23.15 -12.95 13.91
CA GLN A 162 23.37 -11.69 13.21
C GLN A 162 22.30 -10.64 13.57
N ALA A 163 21.03 -11.06 13.66
CA ALA A 163 19.93 -10.20 14.10
C ALA A 163 20.13 -9.70 15.53
N GLN A 164 20.55 -10.56 16.44
CA GLN A 164 20.82 -10.19 17.82
C GLN A 164 21.97 -9.18 17.92
N GLU A 165 23.04 -9.38 17.15
CA GLU A 165 24.18 -8.45 17.10
C GLU A 165 23.78 -7.10 16.52
N ARG A 166 22.99 -7.06 15.44
CA ARG A 166 22.49 -5.82 14.85
C ARG A 166 21.59 -5.05 15.80
N ILE A 167 20.67 -5.73 16.48
CA ILE A 167 19.79 -5.08 17.47
C ILE A 167 20.61 -4.53 18.65
N ARG A 168 21.59 -5.29 19.15
CA ARG A 168 22.50 -4.79 20.20
C ARG A 168 23.30 -3.58 19.73
N ALA A 169 23.79 -3.58 18.49
CA ALA A 169 24.52 -2.46 17.91
C ALA A 169 23.63 -1.23 17.70
N GLU A 170 22.37 -1.42 17.25
CA GLU A 170 21.37 -0.36 17.15
C GLU A 170 21.09 0.24 18.55
N GLU A 171 20.89 -0.60 19.56
CA GLU A 171 20.64 -0.19 20.96
C GLU A 171 21.86 0.53 21.58
N ALA A 172 23.08 0.08 21.30
CA ALA A 172 24.32 0.73 21.75
C ALA A 172 24.62 2.04 20.97
N GLY A 173 24.26 2.10 19.69
CA GLY A 173 24.49 3.25 18.80
C GLY A 173 23.50 4.40 19.02
N HIS A 174 22.35 4.15 19.65
CA HIS A 174 21.37 5.20 20.02
C HIS A 174 21.86 6.15 21.13
N GLY A 175 23.11 6.01 21.60
CA GLY A 175 23.82 6.99 22.44
C GLY A 175 24.69 8.00 21.67
N SER A 176 24.82 7.90 20.34
CA SER A 176 25.68 8.79 19.55
C SER A 176 24.94 9.36 18.33
N THR A 177 24.58 10.64 18.41
CA THR A 177 24.00 11.43 17.33
C THR A 177 24.99 11.57 16.17
N GLY A 178 24.78 10.81 15.09
CA GLY A 178 25.54 10.93 13.83
C GLY A 178 24.65 11.27 12.64
N ASN A 179 24.81 12.50 12.12
CA ASN A 179 24.44 13.04 10.81
C ASN A 179 23.01 12.83 10.28
N MET A 180 22.22 13.91 10.40
CA MET A 180 20.78 13.96 10.21
C MET A 180 20.33 14.80 8.99
N GLN A 181 20.91 14.65 7.79
CA GLN A 181 20.48 15.48 6.63
C GLN A 181 19.55 14.79 5.60
N GLU A 182 19.41 13.46 5.55
CA GLU A 182 18.68 12.82 4.42
C GLU A 182 17.34 12.13 4.71
N HIS A 183 16.81 12.16 5.92
CA HIS A 183 15.53 11.48 6.20
C HIS A 183 14.63 12.32 7.09
N LYS A 184 13.95 13.33 6.55
CA LYS A 184 12.91 14.07 7.29
C LYS A 184 11.58 13.30 7.36
N ASP A 185 11.23 12.54 6.31
CA ASP A 185 9.95 11.82 6.27
C ASP A 185 9.99 10.50 7.05
N ALA A 186 11.12 9.78 7.03
CA ALA A 186 11.29 8.60 7.87
C ALA A 186 11.42 8.96 9.37
N ARG A 187 11.83 10.20 9.70
CA ARG A 187 11.91 10.69 11.09
C ARG A 187 10.56 10.95 11.71
N ASN A 188 9.55 11.34 10.92
CA ASN A 188 8.20 11.53 11.41
C ASN A 188 7.52 10.19 11.71
N LEU A 189 7.74 9.16 10.87
CA LEU A 189 7.23 7.81 11.13
C LEU A 189 8.02 7.10 12.24
N ALA A 190 9.34 7.20 12.24
CA ALA A 190 10.18 6.66 13.32
C ALA A 190 9.95 7.41 14.65
N GLY A 191 9.66 8.71 14.59
CA GLY A 191 9.28 9.53 15.74
C GLY A 191 7.92 9.13 16.32
N LEU A 192 6.93 8.89 15.46
CA LEU A 192 5.61 8.37 15.85
C LEU A 192 5.69 6.95 16.43
N LEU A 193 6.47 6.06 15.80
CA LEU A 193 6.73 4.72 16.32
C LEU A 193 7.49 4.76 17.64
N LYS A 194 8.45 5.69 17.79
CA LYS A 194 9.20 5.91 19.02
C LYS A 194 8.29 6.42 20.16
N GLN A 195 7.38 7.34 19.86
CA GLN A 195 6.38 7.84 20.81
C GLN A 195 5.42 6.73 21.24
N ALA A 196 5.04 5.85 20.33
CA ALA A 196 4.20 4.68 20.63
C ALA A 196 4.95 3.57 21.40
N THR A 197 6.27 3.42 21.20
CA THR A 197 7.11 2.51 22.00
C THR A 197 7.43 3.05 23.39
N GLU A 198 7.61 4.37 23.55
CA GLU A 198 7.85 5.02 24.84
C GLU A 198 6.58 5.07 25.71
N GLN A 199 5.39 5.07 25.10
CA GLN A 199 4.10 4.95 25.78
C GLN A 199 3.69 3.50 26.13
N GLY A 200 4.57 2.51 25.90
CA GLY A 200 4.35 1.12 26.32
C GLY A 200 3.33 0.32 25.49
N GLN A 201 2.85 0.85 24.37
CA GLN A 201 1.80 0.20 23.56
C GLN A 201 2.32 -0.72 22.44
N LEU A 202 3.61 -0.64 22.08
CA LEU A 202 4.20 -1.42 20.97
C LEU A 202 5.57 -2.04 21.32
N TYR A 203 5.77 -2.49 22.56
CA TYR A 203 6.96 -3.26 22.88
C TYR A 203 6.78 -4.70 22.40
N LEU A 204 7.21 -5.01 21.17
CA LEU A 204 7.43 -6.40 20.79
C LEU A 204 8.48 -6.97 21.75
N PRO A 205 8.21 -8.12 22.41
CA PRO A 205 9.22 -8.82 23.19
C PRO A 205 10.54 -8.89 22.42
N GLN A 206 11.68 -8.73 23.09
CA GLN A 206 13.01 -8.70 22.44
C GLN A 206 13.23 -9.90 21.50
N LYS A 207 12.68 -11.06 21.88
CA LYS A 207 12.67 -12.28 21.07
C LYS A 207 11.97 -12.11 19.71
N ASP A 208 10.85 -11.39 19.67
CA ASP A 208 10.05 -11.18 18.46
C ASP A 208 10.73 -10.16 17.54
N ARG A 209 11.41 -9.16 18.10
CA ARG A 209 12.27 -8.22 17.35
C ARG A 209 13.44 -8.96 16.68
N ILE A 210 14.15 -9.81 17.43
CA ILE A 210 15.25 -10.62 16.90
C ILE A 210 14.74 -11.55 15.79
N THR A 211 13.63 -12.24 16.03
CA THR A 211 13.05 -13.15 15.04
C THR A 211 12.64 -12.41 13.77
N THR A 212 12.01 -11.25 13.92
CA THR A 212 11.61 -10.40 12.79
C THR A 212 12.82 -9.96 11.98
N LYS A 213 13.87 -9.47 12.65
CA LYS A 213 15.11 -9.03 11.99
C LYS A 213 15.85 -10.21 11.33
N ALA A 214 15.86 -11.39 11.95
CA ALA A 214 16.49 -12.57 11.40
C ALA A 214 15.83 -13.03 10.10
N LYS A 215 14.49 -12.99 10.04
CA LYS A 215 13.73 -13.28 8.82
C LYS A 215 14.04 -12.28 7.70
N GLN A 216 14.16 -10.99 8.03
CA GLN A 216 14.58 -9.97 7.06
C GLN A 216 15.97 -10.25 6.50
N ILE A 217 16.94 -10.57 7.37
CA ILE A 217 18.30 -10.93 6.96
C ILE A 217 18.27 -12.15 6.04
N ALA A 218 17.53 -13.19 6.44
CA ALA A 218 17.40 -14.42 5.66
C ALA A 218 16.76 -14.18 4.29
N PHE A 219 15.72 -13.35 4.21
CA PHE A 219 15.09 -13.00 2.94
C PHE A 219 16.03 -12.25 2.01
N ILE A 220 16.77 -11.26 2.53
CA ILE A 220 17.78 -10.54 1.75
C ILE A 220 18.88 -11.51 1.27
N GLU A 221 19.32 -12.43 2.14
CA GLU A 221 20.31 -13.43 1.77
C GLU A 221 19.80 -14.35 0.66
N LEU A 222 18.55 -14.80 0.73
CA LEU A 222 17.93 -15.59 -0.34
C LEU A 222 17.99 -14.87 -1.69
N LEU A 223 17.62 -13.57 -1.71
CA LEU A 223 17.68 -12.78 -2.94
C LEU A 223 19.11 -12.64 -3.46
N LYS A 224 20.10 -12.52 -2.58
CA LYS A 224 21.52 -12.46 -2.96
C LYS A 224 22.00 -13.79 -3.53
N ASP A 225 21.69 -14.91 -2.88
CA ASP A 225 22.04 -16.24 -3.36
C ASP A 225 21.44 -16.45 -4.76
N MET A 226 20.18 -16.07 -4.97
CA MET A 226 19.55 -16.15 -6.29
C MET A 226 20.30 -15.33 -7.35
N ILE A 227 20.77 -14.13 -7.01
CA ILE A 227 21.56 -13.29 -7.93
C ILE A 227 22.95 -13.89 -8.18
N GLU A 228 23.60 -14.40 -7.14
CA GLU A 228 24.94 -14.99 -7.22
C GLU A 228 24.95 -16.27 -8.07
N PHE A 229 23.92 -17.09 -7.95
CA PHE A 229 23.77 -18.35 -8.69
C PHE A 229 22.97 -18.22 -10.00
N ASP A 230 22.70 -16.99 -10.45
CA ASP A 230 21.94 -16.68 -11.68
C ASP A 230 20.56 -17.37 -11.74
N GLN A 231 19.94 -17.56 -10.57
CA GLN A 231 18.60 -18.12 -10.42
C GLN A 231 17.55 -17.01 -10.51
N THR A 232 16.49 -17.27 -11.27
CA THR A 232 15.37 -16.33 -11.39
C THR A 232 14.30 -16.58 -10.34
N PRO A 233 13.51 -15.56 -9.96
CA PRO A 233 12.31 -15.77 -9.14
C PRO A 233 11.34 -16.79 -9.75
N ASP A 234 11.24 -16.87 -11.07
CA ASP A 234 10.33 -17.81 -11.72
C ASP A 234 10.77 -19.26 -11.49
N GLU A 235 12.08 -19.56 -11.58
CA GLU A 235 12.61 -20.89 -11.26
C GLU A 235 12.29 -21.34 -9.83
N LEU A 236 12.36 -20.42 -8.86
CA LEU A 236 11.96 -20.69 -7.49
C LEU A 236 10.45 -20.93 -7.34
N LEU A 237 9.64 -20.18 -8.10
CA LEU A 237 8.19 -20.13 -7.95
C LEU A 237 7.43 -21.13 -8.82
N ASN A 238 8.05 -21.75 -9.82
CA ASN A 238 7.40 -22.70 -10.75
C ASN A 238 6.63 -23.82 -10.00
N SER A 239 7.23 -24.33 -8.92
CA SER A 239 6.61 -25.37 -8.06
C SER A 239 5.28 -24.96 -7.39
N ILE A 240 4.98 -23.65 -7.31
CA ILE A 240 3.71 -23.14 -6.74
C ILE A 240 2.58 -23.23 -7.76
N PHE A 241 2.88 -23.03 -9.06
CA PHE A 241 1.87 -22.81 -10.09
C PHE A 241 1.68 -24.00 -11.05
N ASP A 242 2.63 -24.94 -11.10
CA ASP A 242 2.58 -26.10 -12.00
C ASP A 242 1.56 -27.18 -11.58
N ASN A 243 1.01 -27.14 -10.35
CA ASN A 243 0.03 -28.12 -9.86
C ASN A 243 -1.44 -27.77 -10.19
N GLY A 244 -1.70 -26.81 -11.09
CA GLY A 244 -3.02 -26.21 -11.29
C GLY A 244 -3.69 -26.43 -12.65
N GLU A 245 -3.07 -27.10 -13.62
CA GLU A 245 -3.63 -27.26 -14.98
C GLU A 245 -4.25 -28.65 -15.28
N GLU A 246 -4.24 -29.59 -14.33
CA GLU A 246 -4.91 -30.89 -14.50
C GLU A 246 -6.22 -30.96 -13.70
N SER A 247 -7.31 -30.32 -14.16
CA SER A 247 -8.69 -30.70 -13.79
C SER A 247 -9.81 -29.82 -14.39
N GLU A 248 -9.75 -29.47 -15.69
CA GLU A 248 -10.94 -28.97 -16.40
C GLU A 248 -11.06 -29.55 -17.82
N THR A 249 -10.92 -30.87 -17.94
CA THR A 249 -11.43 -31.61 -19.10
C THR A 249 -11.87 -32.98 -18.62
N GLU A 250 -13.13 -33.11 -18.23
CA GLU A 250 -13.97 -34.32 -18.30
C GLU A 250 -15.20 -34.12 -17.41
N GLN A 251 -16.23 -33.48 -17.93
CA GLN A 251 -17.62 -33.91 -17.72
C GLN A 251 -18.38 -33.66 -19.03
N GLU A 252 -18.53 -34.75 -19.78
CA GLU A 252 -19.49 -34.92 -20.88
C GLU A 252 -20.95 -34.82 -20.39
#